data_AF-A0AAU9RWM1-F1
#
_entry.id   AF-A0AAU9RWM1-F1
#
_cell.length_a   1.000
_cell.length_b   1.000
_cell.length_c   1.000
_cell.angle_alpha   90.00
_cell.angle_beta   90.00
_cell.angle_gamma   90.00
#
_symmetry.space_group_name_H-M   'P 1'
#
loop_
_entity.id
_entity.type
_entity.pdbx_description
1 polymer ?
#
loop_
_entity_poly.entity_id
_entity_poly.type
_entity_poly.pdbx_seq_one_letter_code
_entity_poly.pdbx_strand_id
1 'polypeptide(L)'
;MEEEAREVVMDKDLEKKIKETVNKILERSSLFQITEVKAREEASSELDLDLSRDPYKLIVREAVESFIEKAIATIESEMGKRHTQIVQDVEGVSDQSAKKKKKKKKTSKQDSAA
;
A
#
# COMPACT_ATOMS: atom_id res chain seq x y z
N MET A 1 20.56 -13.50 43.55
CA MET A 1 19.58 -14.32 42.80
C MET A 1 18.26 -13.56 42.84
N GLU A 2 17.57 -13.25 41.78
CA GLU A 2 17.79 -13.24 40.34
C GLU A 2 16.52 -12.51 39.90
N GLU A 3 16.68 -11.32 39.32
CA GLU A 3 15.56 -10.50 38.90
C GLU A 3 14.94 -11.19 37.68
N GLU A 4 14.02 -12.12 37.94
CA GLU A 4 13.29 -12.85 36.91
C GLU A 4 12.59 -11.84 36.02
N ALA A 5 13.16 -11.63 34.84
CA ALA A 5 12.53 -10.99 33.71
C ALA A 5 11.16 -11.63 33.52
N ARG A 6 10.11 -10.90 33.93
CA ARG A 6 8.73 -11.28 33.66
C ARG A 6 8.54 -11.21 32.15
N GLU A 7 8.82 -12.29 31.44
CA GLU A 7 8.26 -12.54 30.13
C GLU A 7 6.74 -12.46 30.29
N VAL A 8 6.17 -11.31 29.94
CA VAL A 8 4.74 -11.22 29.68
C VAL A 8 4.53 -12.01 28.40
N VAL A 9 4.28 -13.31 28.54
CA VAL A 9 3.90 -14.19 27.43
C VAL A 9 2.57 -13.66 26.89
N MET A 10 2.64 -12.72 25.97
CA MET A 10 1.48 -12.31 25.20
C MET A 10 1.12 -13.44 24.25
N ASP A 11 -0.17 -13.75 24.24
CA ASP A 11 -0.72 -14.65 23.25
C ASP A 11 -0.52 -14.04 21.85
N LYS A 12 0.20 -14.77 21.00
CA LYS A 12 0.50 -14.35 19.62
C LYS A 12 -0.78 -14.19 18.79
N ASP A 13 -1.81 -14.98 19.08
CA ASP A 13 -3.11 -14.87 18.41
C ASP A 13 -3.83 -13.60 18.84
N LEU A 14 -3.72 -13.23 20.12
CA LEU A 14 -4.27 -11.97 20.63
C LEU A 14 -3.54 -10.76 20.06
N GLU A 15 -2.20 -10.77 20.04
CA GLU A 15 -1.39 -9.72 19.42
C GLU A 15 -1.79 -9.52 17.95
N LYS A 16 -1.87 -10.62 17.19
CA LYS A 16 -2.28 -10.58 15.79
C LYS A 16 -3.68 -10.01 15.64
N LYS A 17 -4.63 -10.42 16.48
CA LYS A 17 -6.01 -9.91 16.45
C LYS A 17 -6.07 -8.41 16.71
N ILE A 18 -5.30 -7.90 17.67
CA ILE A 18 -5.17 -6.46 17.94
C ILE A 18 -4.62 -5.73 16.71
N LYS A 19 -3.51 -6.21 16.13
CA LYS A 19 -2.90 -5.61 14.93
C LYS A 19 -3.88 -5.58 13.74
N GLU A 20 -4.61 -6.67 13.50
CA GLU A 20 -5.60 -6.76 12.42
C GLU A 20 -6.78 -5.80 12.61
N THR A 21 -7.33 -5.70 13.83
CA THR A 21 -8.42 -4.76 14.11
C THR A 21 -7.98 -3.31 13.95
N VAL A 22 -6.80 -2.95 14.48
CA VAL A 22 -6.24 -1.60 14.33
C VAL A 22 -6.04 -1.26 12.85
N ASN A 23 -5.48 -2.16 12.04
CA ASN A 23 -5.31 -1.94 10.60
C ASN A 23 -6.64 -1.71 9.88
N LYS A 24 -7.68 -2.50 10.18
CA LYS A 24 -9.03 -2.30 9.60
C LYS A 24 -9.60 -0.92 9.94
N ILE A 25 -9.40 -0.46 11.17
CA ILE A 25 -9.82 0.88 11.61
C ILE A 25 -9.06 1.98 10.87
N LEU A 26 -7.74 1.81 10.69
CA LEU A 26 -6.92 2.78 9.97
C LEU A 26 -7.26 2.82 8.47
N GLU A 27 -7.56 1.68 7.86
CA GLU A 27 -7.96 1.58 6.44
C GLU A 27 -9.30 2.26 6.15
N ARG A 28 -10.28 2.14 7.06
CA ARG A 28 -11.59 2.81 6.90
C ARG A 28 -11.56 4.30 7.26
N SER A 29 -10.52 4.73 7.96
CA SER A 29 -10.40 6.09 8.48
C SER A 29 -9.51 6.96 7.58
N SER A 30 -9.70 8.27 7.67
CA SER A 30 -8.76 9.21 7.05
C SER A 30 -7.50 9.31 7.91
N LEU A 31 -6.32 9.12 7.29
CA LEU A 31 -5.00 9.33 7.93
C LEU A 31 -4.84 10.72 8.57
N PHE A 32 -5.61 11.73 8.12
CA PHE A 32 -5.57 13.08 8.69
C PHE A 32 -6.39 13.25 9.98
N GLN A 33 -7.33 12.33 10.23
CA GLN A 33 -8.31 12.45 11.33
C GLN A 33 -8.08 11.42 12.44
N ILE A 34 -7.52 10.27 12.07
CA ILE A 34 -7.24 9.18 12.99
C ILE A 34 -5.91 9.40 13.71
N THR A 35 -5.90 9.13 15.02
CA THR A 35 -4.69 9.15 15.86
C THR A 35 -4.56 7.81 16.55
N GLU A 36 -3.38 7.49 17.07
CA GLU A 36 -3.17 6.25 17.85
C GLU A 36 -4.20 6.11 18.97
N VAL A 37 -4.50 7.20 19.68
CA VAL A 37 -5.49 7.20 20.78
C VAL A 37 -6.88 6.81 20.28
N LYS A 38 -7.34 7.41 19.17
CA LYS A 38 -8.65 7.07 18.59
C LYS A 38 -8.70 5.64 18.07
N ALA A 39 -7.66 5.22 17.36
CA ALA A 39 -7.55 3.84 16.86
C ALA A 39 -7.57 2.83 18.02
N ARG A 40 -6.92 3.16 19.14
CA ARG A 40 -6.92 2.35 20.35
C ARG A 40 -8.29 2.27 21.01
N GLU A 41 -8.99 3.40 21.17
CA GLU A 41 -10.33 3.44 21.75
C GLU A 41 -11.36 2.65 20.93
N GLU A 42 -11.28 2.79 19.61
CA GLU A 42 -12.16 2.11 18.67
C GLU A 42 -11.84 0.60 18.61
N ALA A 43 -10.57 0.23 18.56
CA ALA A 43 -10.16 -1.18 18.63
C ALA A 43 -10.50 -1.82 19.98
N SER A 44 -10.42 -1.06 21.08
CA SER A 44 -10.84 -1.54 22.41
C SER A 44 -12.33 -1.86 22.44
N SER A 45 -13.13 -1.01 21.78
CA SER A 45 -14.57 -1.19 21.66
C SER A 45 -14.93 -2.37 20.75
N GLU A 46 -14.18 -2.61 19.66
CA GLU A 46 -14.44 -3.75 18.76
C GLU A 46 -14.00 -5.10 19.34
N LEU A 47 -12.99 -5.10 20.20
CA LEU A 47 -12.44 -6.32 20.80
C LEU A 47 -13.02 -6.62 22.18
N ASP A 48 -13.87 -5.73 22.72
CA ASP A 48 -14.32 -5.74 24.12
C ASP A 48 -13.13 -5.92 25.10
N LEU A 49 -12.01 -5.25 24.81
CA LEU A 49 -10.74 -5.38 25.52
C LEU A 49 -10.10 -4.00 25.76
N ASP A 50 -9.69 -3.71 26.99
CA ASP A 50 -9.01 -2.47 27.32
C ASP A 50 -7.57 -2.45 26.77
N LEU A 51 -7.36 -1.80 25.62
CA LEU A 51 -6.05 -1.67 25.00
C LEU A 51 -5.22 -0.50 25.56
N SER A 52 -5.74 0.27 26.52
CA SER A 52 -5.03 1.42 27.10
C SER A 52 -3.85 1.04 27.99
N ARG A 53 -3.80 -0.24 28.40
CA ARG A 53 -2.78 -0.80 29.29
C ARG A 53 -1.62 -1.39 28.51
N ASP A 54 -0.43 -1.32 29.08
CA ASP A 54 0.68 -2.15 28.63
C ASP A 54 0.36 -3.63 28.93
N PRO A 55 0.73 -4.57 28.04
CA PRO A 55 1.52 -4.41 26.81
C PRO A 55 0.73 -4.02 25.54
N TYR A 56 -0.61 -4.02 25.59
CA TYR A 56 -1.46 -3.81 24.41
C TYR A 56 -1.28 -2.45 23.74
N LYS A 57 -1.02 -1.42 24.54
CA LYS A 57 -0.72 -0.08 24.05
C LYS A 57 0.47 -0.06 23.09
N LEU A 58 1.52 -0.85 23.37
CA LEU A 58 2.69 -0.96 22.51
C LEU A 58 2.35 -1.63 21.18
N ILE A 59 1.51 -2.67 21.21
CA ILE A 59 1.05 -3.36 19.99
C ILE A 59 0.26 -2.42 19.08
N VAL A 60 -0.66 -1.64 19.66
CA VAL A 60 -1.47 -0.68 18.91
C VAL A 60 -0.57 0.37 18.26
N ARG A 61 0.40 0.89 19.03
CA ARG A 61 1.37 1.86 18.52
C ARG A 61 2.19 1.29 17.36
N GLU A 62 2.73 0.08 17.50
CA GLU A 62 3.50 -0.59 16.45
C GLU A 62 2.68 -0.77 15.17
N ALA A 63 1.40 -1.17 15.30
CA ALA A 63 0.49 -1.33 14.17
C ALA A 63 0.24 0.00 13.45
N VAL A 64 0.01 1.08 14.19
CA VAL A 64 -0.20 2.43 13.63
C VAL A 64 1.05 2.94 12.93
N GLU A 65 2.22 2.81 13.56
CA GLU A 65 3.51 3.23 12.96
C GLU A 65 3.79 2.46 11.67
N SER A 66 3.64 1.13 11.69
CA SER A 66 3.81 0.28 10.50
C SER A 66 2.86 0.65 9.36
N PHE A 67 1.62 1.02 9.69
CA PHE A 67 0.63 1.46 8.70
C PHE A 67 1.05 2.78 8.04
N ILE A 68 1.52 3.75 8.83
CA ILE A 68 1.98 5.05 8.33
C ILE A 68 3.21 4.89 7.45
N GLU A 69 4.21 4.10 7.87
CA GLU A 69 5.40 3.81 7.07
C GLU A 69 5.04 3.20 5.72
N LYS A 70 4.14 2.21 5.71
CA LYS A 70 3.64 1.59 4.47
C LYS A 70 2.91 2.60 3.58
N ALA A 71 2.11 3.48 4.16
CA ALA A 71 1.41 4.53 3.41
C ALA A 71 2.39 5.51 2.76
N ILE A 72 3.43 5.95 3.50
CA ILE A 72 4.49 6.82 2.98
C ILE A 72 5.22 6.15 1.82
N ALA A 73 5.70 4.91 2.02
CA ALA A 73 6.42 4.17 0.99
C ALA A 73 5.60 3.97 -0.29
N THR A 74 4.28 3.75 -0.14
CA THR A 74 3.35 3.64 -1.27
C THR A 74 3.23 4.97 -2.02
N ILE A 75 3.07 6.09 -1.30
CA ILE A 75 2.97 7.42 -1.89
C ILE A 75 4.26 7.78 -2.63
N GLU A 76 5.42 7.57 -2.03
CA GLU A 76 6.72 7.84 -2.67
C GLU A 76 6.91 7.05 -3.96
N SER A 77 6.54 5.76 -3.95
CA SER A 77 6.61 4.91 -5.15
C SER A 77 5.67 5.39 -6.25
N GLU A 78 4.41 5.70 -5.93
CA GLU A 78 3.42 6.16 -6.90
C GLU A 78 3.75 7.55 -7.46
N MET A 79 4.29 8.45 -6.64
CA MET A 79 4.76 9.78 -7.08
C MET A 79 5.97 9.66 -8.02
N GLY A 80 6.91 8.76 -7.72
CA GLY A 80 8.03 8.45 -8.61
C GLY A 80 7.57 7.96 -9.98
N LYS A 81 6.58 7.05 -10.03
CA LYS A 81 5.99 6.55 -11.28
C LYS A 81 5.33 7.67 -12.10
N ARG A 82 4.51 8.51 -11.46
CA ARG A 82 3.84 9.64 -12.14
C ARG A 82 4.84 10.64 -12.71
N HIS A 83 5.91 10.95 -11.98
CA HIS A 83 6.96 11.81 -12.49
C HIS A 83 7.62 11.21 -13.74
N THR A 84 7.97 9.92 -13.73
CA THR A 84 8.56 9.27 -14.92
C THR A 84 7.64 9.26 -16.13
N GLN A 85 6.33 9.10 -15.93
CA GLN A 85 5.35 9.12 -17.00
C GLN A 85 5.22 10.51 -17.65
N ILE A 86 5.24 11.58 -16.84
CA ILE A 86 5.21 12.97 -17.34
C ILE A 86 6.45 13.30 -18.19
N VAL A 87 7.65 12.83 -17.81
CA VAL A 87 8.86 13.07 -18.61
C VAL A 87 8.78 12.38 -19.98
N GLN A 88 8.26 11.16 -20.04
CA GLN A 88 8.09 10.44 -21.31
C GLN A 88 7.09 11.12 -22.25
N ASP A 89 5.99 11.68 -21.72
CA ASP A 89 4.99 12.38 -22.53
C ASP A 89 5.50 13.75 -23.04
N VAL A 90 6.43 14.41 -22.34
CA VAL A 90 7.04 15.68 -22.78
C VAL A 90 8.14 15.48 -23.83
N GLU A 91 8.95 14.41 -23.73
CA GLU A 91 9.95 14.09 -24.78
C GLU A 91 9.34 13.45 -26.05
N GLY A 92 8.04 13.12 -26.04
CA GLY A 92 7.33 12.53 -27.17
C GLY A 92 6.84 13.49 -28.25
N VAL A 93 7.06 14.82 -28.13
CA VAL A 93 6.59 15.83 -29.12
C VAL A 93 7.77 16.56 -29.76
N SER A 94 8.61 15.83 -30.49
CA SER A 94 9.40 16.40 -31.59
C SER A 94 9.91 15.30 -32.50
N ASP A 95 9.08 14.86 -33.44
CA ASP A 95 9.44 14.90 -34.86
C ASP A 95 8.25 14.53 -35.76
N GLN A 96 7.68 15.54 -36.41
CA GLN A 96 6.81 15.37 -37.57
C GLN A 96 7.46 16.07 -38.78
N SER A 97 8.26 15.35 -39.56
CA SER A 97 8.56 15.65 -40.98
C SER A 97 9.42 14.50 -41.56
N ALA A 98 9.31 13.99 -42.80
CA ALA A 98 8.45 14.24 -43.95
C ALA A 98 8.55 13.07 -44.96
N LYS A 99 7.44 12.78 -45.67
CA LYS A 99 7.29 12.33 -47.08
C LYS A 99 8.39 11.42 -47.71
N LYS A 100 7.97 10.27 -48.27
CA LYS A 100 7.84 10.05 -49.73
C LYS A 100 7.26 8.68 -50.15
N LYS A 101 6.32 8.79 -51.11
CA LYS A 101 5.65 7.74 -51.91
C LYS A 101 6.60 6.74 -52.59
N LYS A 102 6.18 5.48 -52.77
CA LYS A 102 6.13 4.82 -54.10
C LYS A 102 5.35 3.47 -54.14
N LYS A 103 4.18 3.57 -54.77
CA LYS A 103 3.34 2.60 -55.50
C LYS A 103 4.10 1.50 -56.26
N LYS A 104 3.70 0.22 -56.15
CA LYS A 104 3.46 -0.66 -57.33
C LYS A 104 2.72 -2.00 -57.03
N LYS A 105 1.52 -2.06 -57.60
CA LYS A 105 0.67 -3.18 -58.05
C LYS A 105 1.45 -4.39 -58.63
N LYS A 106 1.09 -5.62 -58.23
CA LYS A 106 0.90 -6.76 -59.16
C LYS A 106 0.12 -7.93 -58.52
N THR A 107 -1.02 -8.23 -59.14
CA THR A 107 -1.89 -9.41 -59.05
C THR A 107 -1.22 -10.69 -59.55
N SER A 108 -1.53 -11.87 -58.99
CA SER A 108 -2.19 -13.00 -59.69
C SER A 108 -2.19 -14.34 -58.94
N LYS A 109 -3.36 -15.01 -58.98
CA LYS A 109 -3.65 -16.48 -59.03
C LYS A 109 -3.15 -17.38 -57.89
N GLN A 110 -4.08 -17.99 -57.13
CA GLN A 110 -4.75 -19.30 -57.39
C GLN A 110 -3.76 -20.47 -57.39
N ASP A 111 -3.99 -21.41 -56.46
CA ASP A 111 -4.03 -22.89 -56.63
C ASP A 111 -4.04 -23.49 -55.21
N SER A 112 -5.22 -23.83 -54.66
CA SER A 112 -5.79 -25.18 -54.62
C SER A 112 -5.00 -26.20 -53.81
N ALA A 113 -5.56 -26.62 -52.68
CA ALA A 113 -5.47 -28.01 -52.21
C ALA A 113 -6.69 -28.29 -51.32
N ALA A 114 -7.51 -29.22 -51.79
CA ALA A 114 -8.56 -29.89 -51.05
C ALA A 114 -7.95 -30.86 -50.02
#